data_AF-A0A2V1CCR4-F1
#
_entry.id   AF-A0A2V1CCR4-F1
#
_cell.length_a   1.000
_cell.length_b   1.000
_cell.length_c   1.000
_cell.angle_alpha   90.00
_cell.angle_beta   90.00
_cell.angle_gamma   90.00
#
_symmetry.space_group_name_H-M   'P 1'
#
loop_
_entity.id
_entity.type
_entity.pdbx_description
1 polymer ?
#
loop_
_entity_poly.entity_id
_entity_poly.type
_entity_poly.pdbx_seq_one_letter_code
_entity_poly.pdbx_strand_id
1 'polypeptide(L)'
;SIRDWDRLYHQICQHLKPGGWLEMQEYAAWVKSHDDPESLNAPAVLQWQQLVDEATVVFGEKLNMADAVRQSFINASFENVCEDVYKVCFSSHQSMFSGCKC
;
A
#
# COMPACT_ATOMS: atom_id res chain seq x y z
N SER A 1 6.79 -6.97 -12.54
CA SER A 1 6.77 -6.60 -11.13
C SER A 1 7.86 -5.57 -10.86
N ILE A 2 7.64 -4.66 -9.89
CA ILE A 2 8.60 -3.63 -9.45
C ILE A 2 9.23 -4.10 -8.14
N ARG A 3 10.56 -4.19 -8.10
CA ARG A 3 11.30 -4.65 -6.91
C ARG A 3 11.82 -3.52 -6.03
N ASP A 4 12.20 -2.42 -6.65
CA ASP A 4 12.79 -1.26 -5.98
C ASP A 4 11.85 -0.06 -6.12
N TRP A 5 10.85 -0.03 -5.24
CA TRP A 5 9.83 1.01 -5.20
C TRP A 5 10.41 2.37 -4.82
N ASP A 6 11.39 2.40 -3.90
CA ASP A 6 12.02 3.65 -3.49
C ASP A 6 12.75 4.29 -4.67
N ARG A 7 13.51 3.51 -5.46
CA ARG A 7 14.12 4.02 -6.69
C ARG A 7 13.07 4.55 -7.67
N LEU A 8 11.96 3.83 -7.85
CA LEU A 8 10.89 4.28 -8.74
C LEU A 8 10.34 5.63 -8.29
N TYR A 9 10.02 5.81 -7.00
CA TYR A 9 9.49 7.07 -6.49
C TYR A 9 10.49 8.22 -6.63
N HIS A 10 11.78 8.00 -6.36
CA HIS A 10 12.82 9.01 -6.61
C HIS A 10 12.89 9.40 -8.08
N GLN A 11 12.84 8.41 -8.98
CA GLN A 11 12.85 8.66 -10.42
C GLN A 11 11.60 9.43 -10.86
N ILE A 12 10.41 9.08 -10.36
CA ILE A 12 9.19 9.83 -10.68
C ILE A 12 9.32 11.28 -10.21
N CYS A 13 9.75 11.51 -8.97
CA CYS A 13 9.92 12.86 -8.44
C CYS A 13 10.90 13.69 -9.27
N GLN A 14 12.00 13.10 -9.74
CA GLN A 14 13.00 13.78 -10.57
C GLN A 14 12.51 14.13 -11.99
N HIS A 15 11.57 13.36 -12.54
CA HIS A 15 11.12 13.51 -13.92
C HIS A 15 9.75 14.19 -14.03
N LEU A 16 9.05 14.40 -12.92
CA LEU A 16 7.87 15.26 -12.88
C LEU A 16 8.26 16.70 -13.20
N LYS A 17 7.39 17.37 -13.96
CA LYS A 17 7.52 18.82 -14.15
C LYS A 17 7.35 19.52 -12.80
N PRO A 18 7.97 20.69 -12.58
CA PRO A 18 7.68 21.50 -11.40
C PRO A 18 6.16 21.71 -11.23
N GLY A 19 5.63 21.36 -10.06
CA GLY A 19 4.18 21.39 -9.76
C GLY A 19 3.36 20.19 -10.25
N GLY A 20 4.01 19.13 -10.76
CA GLY A 20 3.37 17.88 -11.17
C GLY A 20 2.91 17.00 -10.01
N TRP A 21 2.04 16.03 -10.31
CA TRP A 21 1.37 15.17 -9.32
C TRP A 21 1.64 13.69 -9.61
N LEU A 22 1.73 12.89 -8.55
CA LEU A 22 1.67 11.44 -8.60
C LEU A 22 0.52 10.96 -7.72
N GLU A 23 -0.37 10.15 -8.30
CA GLU A 23 -1.38 9.40 -7.56
C GLU A 23 -0.94 7.93 -7.53
N MET A 24 -1.00 7.32 -6.35
CA MET A 24 -0.72 5.90 -6.14
C MET A 24 -1.85 5.28 -5.34
N GLN A 25 -2.32 4.13 -5.81
CA GLN A 25 -3.35 3.34 -5.15
C GLN A 25 -2.76 1.97 -4.82
N GLU A 26 -2.73 1.63 -3.53
CA GLU A 26 -2.24 0.34 -3.05
C GLU A 26 -3.28 -0.28 -2.12
N TYR A 27 -3.44 -1.60 -2.19
CA TYR A 27 -4.36 -2.32 -1.32
C TYR A 27 -3.59 -3.03 -0.20
N ALA A 28 -4.16 -3.03 1.01
CA ALA A 28 -3.64 -3.86 2.08
C ALA A 28 -3.84 -5.33 1.69
N ALA A 29 -2.75 -6.07 1.55
CA ALA A 29 -2.83 -7.48 1.17
C ALA A 29 -3.40 -8.36 2.29
N TRP A 30 -3.27 -7.90 3.54
CA TRP A 30 -3.81 -8.62 4.68
C TRP A 30 -5.31 -8.39 4.84
N VAL A 31 -6.05 -9.49 4.92
CA VAL A 31 -7.44 -9.52 5.37
C VAL A 31 -7.47 -9.27 6.87
N LYS A 32 -8.26 -8.28 7.27
CA LYS A 32 -8.47 -7.88 8.67
C LYS A 32 -9.97 -7.99 9.00
N SER A 33 -10.29 -8.46 10.19
CA SER A 33 -11.64 -8.42 10.74
C SER A 33 -11.79 -7.26 11.71
N HIS A 34 -12.94 -6.57 11.68
CA HIS A 34 -13.23 -5.52 12.66
C HIS A 34 -13.65 -6.11 14.02
N ASP A 35 -14.39 -7.22 14.00
CA ASP A 35 -14.90 -7.89 15.20
C ASP A 35 -13.90 -8.88 15.80
N ASP A 36 -12.81 -9.17 15.06
CA ASP A 36 -11.71 -10.03 15.52
C ASP A 36 -10.35 -9.47 15.03
N PRO A 37 -9.86 -8.36 15.63
CA PRO A 37 -8.65 -7.68 15.16
C PRO A 37 -7.39 -8.54 15.22
N GLU A 38 -7.35 -9.51 16.15
CA GLU A 38 -6.23 -10.43 16.34
C GLU A 38 -6.37 -11.72 15.49
N SER A 39 -7.47 -11.86 14.73
CA SER A 39 -7.78 -13.03 13.90
C SER A 39 -7.78 -14.36 14.68
N LEU A 40 -8.18 -14.33 15.96
CA LEU A 40 -8.17 -15.49 16.85
C LEU A 40 -9.13 -16.59 16.39
N ASN A 41 -10.21 -16.21 15.70
CA ASN A 41 -11.19 -17.14 15.15
C ASN A 41 -10.76 -17.72 13.78
N ALA A 42 -9.68 -17.21 13.18
CA ALA A 42 -9.19 -17.64 11.87
C ALA A 42 -7.66 -17.90 11.88
N PRO A 43 -7.15 -18.76 12.78
CA PRO A 43 -5.70 -18.95 12.97
C PRO A 43 -4.98 -19.46 11.71
N ALA A 44 -5.65 -20.29 10.89
CA ALA A 44 -5.09 -20.77 9.63
C ALA A 44 -4.91 -19.64 8.59
N VAL A 45 -5.82 -18.66 8.58
CA VAL A 45 -5.74 -17.50 7.68
C VAL A 45 -4.64 -16.55 8.15
N LEU A 46 -4.52 -16.33 9.46
CA LEU A 46 -3.41 -15.57 10.04
C LEU A 46 -2.05 -16.19 9.67
N GLN A 47 -1.90 -17.50 9.89
CA GLN A 47 -0.67 -18.22 9.55
C GLN A 47 -0.36 -18.16 8.06
N TRP A 48 -1.36 -18.35 7.20
CA TRP A 48 -1.18 -18.27 5.75
C TRP A 48 -0.67 -16.88 5.31
N GLN A 49 -1.25 -15.78 5.83
CA GLN A 49 -0.83 -14.42 5.50
C GLN A 49 0.61 -14.13 5.95
N GLN A 50 1.00 -14.61 7.14
CA GLN A 50 2.36 -14.49 7.65
C GLN A 50 3.36 -15.21 6.74
N LEU A 51 3.08 -16.47 6.39
CA LEU A 51 3.94 -17.26 5.51
C LEU A 51 4.06 -16.64 4.11
N VAL A 52 2.97 -16.09 3.58
CA VAL A 52 3.00 -15.37 2.29
C VAL A 52 3.85 -14.11 2.40
N ASP A 53 3.68 -13.29 3.45
CA ASP A 53 4.49 -12.07 3.62
C ASP A 53 5.98 -12.41 3.75
N GLU A 54 6.34 -13.38 4.58
CA GLU A 54 7.71 -13.89 4.73
C GLU A 54 8.30 -14.35 3.38
N ALA A 55 7.55 -15.16 2.63
CA ALA A 55 7.99 -15.64 1.32
C ALA A 55 8.20 -14.49 0.32
N THR A 56 7.32 -13.48 0.33
CA THR A 56 7.42 -12.32 -0.57
C THR A 56 8.63 -11.44 -0.26
N VAL A 57 8.99 -11.30 1.02
CA VAL A 57 10.21 -10.62 1.45
C VAL A 57 11.45 -11.36 0.95
N VAL A 58 11.50 -12.69 1.10
CA VAL A 58 12.61 -13.51 0.58
C VAL A 58 12.71 -13.44 -0.94
N PHE A 59 11.57 -13.39 -1.63
CA PHE A 59 11.50 -13.24 -3.08
C PHE A 59 11.91 -11.83 -3.55
N GLY A 60 11.92 -10.85 -2.66
CA GLY A 60 12.31 -9.46 -2.95
C GLY A 60 11.16 -8.57 -3.45
N GLU A 61 9.91 -8.97 -3.25
CA GLU A 61 8.71 -8.24 -3.69
C GLU A 61 7.67 -8.25 -2.57
N LYS A 62 7.95 -7.52 -1.48
CA LYS A 62 7.07 -7.48 -0.31
C LYS A 62 5.65 -7.09 -0.72
N LEU A 63 4.69 -7.94 -0.38
CA LEU A 63 3.29 -7.80 -0.79
C LEU A 63 2.53 -6.79 0.08
N ASN A 64 2.74 -6.84 1.40
CA ASN A 64 2.00 -5.99 2.34
C ASN A 64 2.69 -4.63 2.53
N MET A 65 2.57 -3.75 1.53
CA MET A 65 3.28 -2.46 1.47
C MET A 65 2.38 -1.22 1.55
N ALA A 66 1.06 -1.38 1.60
CA ALA A 66 0.10 -0.27 1.61
C ALA A 66 0.44 0.80 2.66
N ASP A 67 0.74 0.37 3.90
CA ASP A 67 1.05 1.27 5.02
C ASP A 67 2.39 2.02 4.84
N ALA A 68 3.28 1.55 3.95
CA ALA A 68 4.58 2.17 3.70
C ALA A 68 4.56 3.24 2.59
N VAL A 69 3.54 3.23 1.72
CA VAL A 69 3.48 4.09 0.52
C VAL A 69 3.64 5.57 0.85
N ARG A 70 2.92 6.05 1.87
CA ARG A 70 3.01 7.45 2.32
C ARG A 70 4.45 7.83 2.68
N GLN A 71 5.12 6.99 3.47
CA GLN A 71 6.49 7.27 3.91
C GLN A 71 7.47 7.19 2.73
N SER A 72 7.29 6.28 1.78
CA SER A 72 8.11 6.21 0.57
C SER A 72 8.02 7.48 -0.28
N PHE A 73 6.85 8.12 -0.36
CA PHE A 73 6.70 9.43 -1.03
C PHE A 73 7.47 10.53 -0.30
N ILE A 74 7.35 10.59 1.03
CA ILE A 74 8.12 11.55 1.85
C ILE A 74 9.62 11.34 1.65
N ASN A 75 10.08 10.09 1.69
CA ASN A 75 11.48 9.73 1.50
C ASN A 75 12.00 10.11 0.10
N ALA A 76 11.13 10.05 -0.92
CA ALA A 76 11.46 10.45 -2.29
C ALA A 76 11.40 11.97 -2.53
N SER A 77 11.23 12.78 -1.47
CA SER A 77 11.12 14.25 -1.51
C SER A 77 9.84 14.80 -2.16
N PHE A 78 8.75 14.05 -2.17
CA PHE A 78 7.45 14.62 -2.50
C PHE A 78 6.98 15.57 -1.40
N GLU A 79 6.44 16.71 -1.79
CA GLU A 79 5.81 17.68 -0.89
C GLU A 79 4.29 17.48 -0.87
N ASN A 80 3.60 17.99 0.17
CA ASN A 80 2.14 17.91 0.32
C ASN A 80 1.57 16.48 0.20
N VAL A 81 2.25 15.49 0.77
CA VAL A 81 1.81 14.08 0.74
C VAL A 81 0.51 13.91 1.54
N CYS A 82 -0.56 13.54 0.85
CA CYS A 82 -1.87 13.19 1.42
C CYS A 82 -2.11 11.68 1.29
N GLU A 83 -2.82 11.08 2.23
CA GLU A 83 -3.32 9.72 2.12
C GLU A 83 -4.82 9.67 2.42
N ASP A 84 -5.55 8.88 1.65
CA ASP A 84 -6.94 8.56 1.91
C ASP A 84 -7.05 7.04 2.11
N VAL A 85 -7.38 6.62 3.34
CA VAL A 85 -7.50 5.20 3.69
C VAL A 85 -8.97 4.82 3.71
N TYR A 86 -9.33 3.87 2.85
CA TYR A 86 -10.70 3.38 2.74
C TYR A 86 -10.83 1.97 3.27
N LYS A 87 -11.82 1.76 4.15
CA LYS A 87 -12.23 0.42 4.55
C LYS A 87 -13.12 -0.17 3.45
N VAL A 88 -12.72 -1.31 2.93
CA VAL A 88 -13.47 -2.03 1.90
C VAL A 88 -14.13 -3.25 2.53
N CYS A 89 -15.45 -3.35 2.42
CA CYS A 89 -16.14 -4.58 2.81
C CYS A 89 -15.82 -5.66 1.79
N PHE A 90 -15.24 -6.77 2.25
CA PHE A 90 -14.96 -7.93 1.40
C PHE A 90 -16.24 -8.53 0.80
N SER A 91 -17.42 -8.23 1.36
CA SER A 91 -18.72 -8.77 0.98
C SER A 91 -19.58 -7.89 0.04
N SER A 92 -19.14 -6.70 -0.42
CA SER A 92 -19.92 -5.92 -1.41
C SER A 92 -19.08 -4.94 -2.25
N HIS A 93 -19.46 -4.81 -3.53
CA HIS A 93 -18.78 -4.11 -4.64
C HIS A 93 -18.24 -2.72 -4.29
N GLN A 94 -17.03 -2.40 -4.80
CA GLN A 94 -16.47 -1.06 -4.69
C GLN A 94 -16.00 -0.52 -6.03
N SER A 95 -16.41 0.71 -6.33
CA SER A 95 -15.76 1.60 -7.29
C SER A 95 -15.32 2.82 -6.49
N MET A 96 -14.02 3.12 -6.47
CA MET A 96 -13.55 4.40 -5.94
C MET A 96 -12.48 4.99 -6.87
N PHE A 97 -12.76 6.24 -7.24
CA PHE A 97 -11.79 7.18 -7.78
C PHE A 97 -11.50 8.15 -6.64
N SER A 98 -10.23 8.36 -6.29
CA SER A 98 -9.81 9.45 -5.41
C SER A 98 -8.76 10.26 -6.15
N GLY A 99 -9.06 11.55 -6.37
CA GLY A 99 -8.09 12.54 -6.80
C GLY A 99 -8.03 13.62 -5.72
N CYS A 100 -6.82 13.96 -5.29
CA CYS A 100 -6.55 15.11 -4.42
C CYS A 100 -5.74 16.17 -5.17
N LYS A 101 -6.02 17.44 -4.83
CA LYS A 101 -5.60 18.67 -5.52
C LYS A 101 -4.87 19.59 -4.52
N CYS A 102 -3.93 20.42 -4.98
CA CYS A 102 -3.47 21.61 -4.24
C CYS A 102 -4.47 22.74 -4.45
#